data_AF-A0A0F9GQ90-F1
#
_entry.id   AF-A0A0F9GQ90-F1
#
_cell.length_a   1.000
_cell.length_b   1.000
_cell.length_c   1.000
_cell.angle_alpha   90.00
_cell.angle_beta   90.00
_cell.angle_gamma   90.00
#
_symmetry.space_group_name_H-M   'P 1'
#
loop_
_entity.id
_entity.type
_entity.pdbx_description
1 polymer ?
#
loop_
_entity_poly.entity_id
_entity_poly.type
_entity_poly.pdbx_seq_one_letter_code
_entity_poly.pdbx_strand_id
1 'polypeptide(L)'
;MNFDTIQKNCTNLIDLGINPQKISANASLLGLNPKTIQSHYNFLRSLGITPQKIISQAGLLQRNSNTISSNYNYLVNMIKIKETKIQNFPQLLSENPDSFVKKMRILKLDILGLKRKSEFNPNKYEMFFLSSPATLMAKKDYCNFYKIDFRNHLTLFKHTWGRLMRKVDKTLSDKEARELGRNLTSPYKQRYDKWMIEYRKWGKKFALRRGRRLVTRV
;
A
#
# COMPACT_ATOMS: atom_id res chain seq x y z
N MET A 1 31.46 1.26 3.81
CA MET A 1 31.14 2.15 4.95
C MET A 1 31.83 1.55 6.17
N ASN A 2 32.56 2.35 6.96
CA ASN A 2 33.26 1.83 8.14
C ASN A 2 32.32 1.72 9.36
N PHE A 3 32.77 0.99 10.38
CA PHE A 3 32.01 0.72 11.59
C PHE A 3 31.56 2.00 12.30
N ASP A 4 32.46 2.98 12.47
CA ASP A 4 32.16 4.25 13.14
C ASP A 4 31.04 5.04 12.45
N THR A 5 31.01 5.04 11.11
CA THR A 5 29.93 5.70 10.35
C THR A 5 28.61 4.99 10.57
N ILE A 6 28.60 3.65 10.58
CA ILE A 6 27.38 2.86 10.82
C ILE A 6 26.87 3.11 12.24
N GLN A 7 27.76 3.11 13.23
CA GLN A 7 27.41 3.37 14.63
C GLN A 7 26.83 4.77 14.80
N LYS A 8 27.49 5.80 14.25
CA LYS A 8 26.98 7.18 14.27
C LYS A 8 25.62 7.31 13.60
N ASN A 9 25.42 6.68 12.44
CA ASN A 9 24.13 6.69 11.74
C ASN A 9 23.05 5.96 12.53
N CYS A 10 23.40 4.86 13.20
CA CYS A 10 22.49 4.15 14.10
C CYS A 10 22.05 5.03 15.27
N THR A 11 22.98 5.71 15.95
CA THR A 11 22.67 6.65 17.04
C THR A 11 21.73 7.77 16.57
N ASN A 12 22.02 8.40 15.43
CA ASN A 12 21.14 9.44 14.87
C ASN A 12 19.71 8.93 14.60
N LEU A 13 19.55 7.68 14.15
CA LEU A 13 18.22 7.09 13.93
C LEU A 13 17.50 6.80 15.25
N ILE A 14 18.23 6.38 16.28
CA ILE A 14 17.71 6.19 17.64
C ILE A 14 17.25 7.53 18.24
N ASP A 15 18.03 8.60 18.05
CA ASP A 15 17.69 9.95 18.52
C ASP A 15 16.43 10.50 17.83
N LEU A 16 16.17 10.07 16.58
CA LEU A 16 14.91 10.34 15.87
C LEU A 16 13.72 9.47 16.35
N GLY A 17 13.94 8.60 17.34
CA GLY A 17 12.93 7.70 17.92
C GLY A 17 12.71 6.41 17.14
N ILE A 18 13.59 6.05 16.20
CA ILE A 18 13.49 4.80 15.44
C ILE A 18 14.18 3.68 16.22
N ASN A 19 13.41 2.72 16.70
CA ASN A 19 13.95 1.62 17.49
C ASN A 19 14.85 0.66 16.67
N PRO A 20 15.75 -0.10 17.33
CA PRO A 20 16.68 -1.00 16.65
C PRO A 20 16.01 -2.03 15.73
N GLN A 21 14.84 -2.57 16.10
CA GLN A 21 14.12 -3.54 15.27
C GLN A 21 13.68 -2.92 13.94
N LYS A 22 13.19 -1.68 13.96
CA LYS A 22 12.82 -0.94 12.75
C LYS A 22 14.04 -0.55 11.93
N ILE A 23 15.15 -0.16 12.57
CA ILE A 23 16.41 0.11 11.87
C ILE A 23 16.86 -1.15 11.14
N SER A 24 16.84 -2.31 11.80
CA SER A 24 17.19 -3.59 11.19
C SER A 24 16.30 -3.92 9.98
N ALA A 25 14.98 -3.70 10.09
CA ALA A 25 14.05 -3.90 8.97
C ALA A 25 14.25 -2.89 7.83
N ASN A 26 14.97 -1.79 8.08
CA ASN A 26 15.18 -0.67 7.19
C ASN A 26 16.68 -0.35 7.08
N ALA A 27 17.53 -1.38 7.01
CA ALA A 27 18.98 -1.26 7.16
C ALA A 27 19.66 -0.29 6.16
N SER A 28 19.05 -0.05 5.00
CA SER A 28 19.52 0.96 4.05
C SER A 28 19.51 2.39 4.61
N LEU A 29 18.77 2.69 5.67
CA LEU A 29 18.84 3.97 6.40
C LEU A 29 20.23 4.21 6.98
N LEU A 30 20.94 3.15 7.41
CA LEU A 30 22.32 3.26 7.93
C LEU A 30 23.29 3.71 6.85
N GLY A 31 22.95 3.52 5.57
CA GLY A 31 23.72 3.97 4.42
C GLY A 31 23.55 5.46 4.09
N LEU A 32 22.58 6.15 4.68
CA LEU A 32 22.25 7.53 4.33
C LEU A 32 22.96 8.54 5.23
N ASN A 33 23.32 9.68 4.67
CA ASN A 33 23.82 10.81 5.44
C ASN A 33 22.73 11.31 6.41
N PRO A 34 23.03 11.55 7.70
CA PRO A 34 22.07 12.07 8.67
C PRO A 34 21.34 13.34 8.22
N LYS A 35 22.03 14.26 7.52
CA LYS A 35 21.42 15.47 6.96
C LYS A 35 20.35 15.14 5.91
N THR A 36 20.57 14.10 5.10
CA THR A 36 19.57 13.62 4.12
C THR A 36 18.35 13.05 4.83
N ILE A 37 18.55 12.25 5.88
CA ILE A 37 17.47 11.68 6.68
C ILE A 37 16.64 12.79 7.33
N GLN A 38 17.30 13.79 7.92
CA GLN A 38 16.62 14.94 8.52
C GLN A 38 15.83 15.75 7.48
N SER A 39 16.38 15.95 6.29
CA SER A 39 15.68 16.62 5.18
C SER A 39 14.42 15.84 4.77
N HIS A 40 14.52 14.52 4.59
CA HIS A 40 13.37 13.67 4.29
C HIS A 40 12.34 13.68 5.42
N TYR A 41 12.78 13.68 6.68
CA TYR A 41 11.91 13.79 7.84
C TYR A 41 11.13 15.11 7.84
N ASN A 42 11.82 16.24 7.63
CA ASN A 42 11.21 17.56 7.55
C ASN A 42 10.22 17.66 6.39
N PHE A 43 10.56 17.08 5.24
CA PHE A 43 9.66 17.00 4.09
C PHE A 43 8.39 16.19 4.40
N LEU A 44 8.50 15.03 5.06
CA LEU A 44 7.32 14.27 5.47
C LEU A 44 6.46 15.04 6.49
N ARG A 45 7.09 15.81 7.37
CA ARG A 45 6.39 16.71 8.30
C ARG A 45 5.66 17.84 7.58
N SER A 46 6.22 18.42 6.51
CA SER A 46 5.55 19.48 5.75
C SER A 46 4.31 18.98 5.00
N LEU A 47 4.19 17.67 4.76
CA LEU A 47 2.97 17.02 4.26
C LEU A 47 1.91 16.76 5.36
N GLY A 48 2.16 17.19 6.59
CA GLY A 48 1.27 17.00 7.74
C GLY A 48 1.33 15.60 8.38
N ILE A 49 2.36 14.81 8.08
CA ILE A 49 2.53 13.48 8.69
C ILE A 49 3.16 13.65 10.07
N THR A 50 2.53 13.07 11.09
CA THR A 50 3.02 13.19 12.48
C THR A 50 4.33 12.43 12.69
N PRO A 51 5.21 12.90 13.60
CA PRO A 51 6.44 12.21 13.99
C PRO A 51 6.25 10.71 14.25
N GLN A 52 5.23 10.36 15.04
CA GLN A 52 4.92 8.98 15.41
C GLN A 52 4.63 8.12 14.17
N LYS A 53 3.91 8.67 13.18
CA LYS A 53 3.62 7.95 11.94
C LYS A 53 4.84 7.84 11.03
N ILE A 54 5.68 8.87 10.94
CA ILE A 54 6.96 8.81 10.21
C ILE A 54 7.83 7.69 10.80
N ILE A 55 7.97 7.65 12.13
CA ILE A 55 8.72 6.61 12.84
C ILE A 55 8.08 5.22 12.64
N SER A 56 6.75 5.13 12.59
CA SER A 56 6.05 3.87 12.27
C SER A 56 6.32 3.39 10.85
N GLN A 57 6.58 4.32 9.92
CA GLN A 57 6.85 4.08 8.51
C GLN A 57 8.27 4.53 8.14
N ALA A 58 9.27 4.14 8.94
CA ALA A 58 10.66 4.60 8.79
C ALA A 58 11.24 4.37 7.39
N GLY A 59 10.75 3.36 6.64
CA GLY A 59 11.12 3.12 5.25
C GLY A 59 10.81 4.28 4.30
N LEU A 60 9.90 5.20 4.64
CA LEU A 60 9.66 6.43 3.87
C LEU A 60 10.89 7.35 3.87
N LEU A 61 11.69 7.36 4.94
CA LEU A 61 12.91 8.17 5.04
C LEU A 61 14.00 7.70 4.07
N GLN A 62 13.89 6.49 3.52
CA GLN A 62 14.80 6.01 2.48
C GLN A 62 14.42 6.51 1.08
N ARG A 63 13.18 6.98 0.91
CA ARG A 63 12.65 7.32 -0.41
C ARG A 63 13.11 8.71 -0.81
N ASN A 64 13.45 8.86 -2.08
CA ASN A 64 13.73 10.17 -2.67
C ASN A 64 12.49 11.08 -2.53
N SER A 65 12.70 12.31 -2.03
CA SER A 65 11.64 13.31 -1.79
C SER A 65 10.85 13.67 -3.05
N ASN A 66 11.48 13.73 -4.23
CA ASN A 66 10.79 13.98 -5.50
C ASN A 66 9.83 12.85 -5.86
N THR A 67 10.20 11.60 -5.57
CA THR A 67 9.31 10.45 -5.75
C THR A 67 8.11 10.52 -4.81
N ILE A 68 8.33 10.82 -3.53
CA ILE A 68 7.24 11.00 -2.56
C ILE A 68 6.32 12.14 -2.99
N SER A 69 6.89 13.29 -3.37
CA SER A 69 6.14 14.47 -3.84
C SER A 69 5.30 14.14 -5.08
N SER A 70 5.88 13.44 -6.06
CA SER A 70 5.16 13.00 -7.26
C SER A 70 4.01 12.03 -6.93
N ASN A 71 4.22 11.11 -5.98
CA ASN A 71 3.19 10.20 -5.51
C ASN A 71 2.08 10.95 -4.77
N TYR A 72 2.43 11.88 -3.88
CA TYR A 72 1.50 12.73 -3.15
C TYR A 72 0.62 13.52 -4.11
N ASN A 73 1.24 14.26 -5.03
CA ASN A 73 0.54 15.06 -6.03
C ASN A 73 -0.40 14.23 -6.90
N TYR A 74 0.01 13.03 -7.29
CA TYR A 74 -0.88 12.15 -8.05
C TYR A 74 -2.08 11.68 -7.21
N LEU A 75 -1.86 11.21 -5.98
CA LEU A 75 -2.94 10.72 -5.13
C LEU A 75 -3.93 11.84 -4.77
N VAL A 76 -3.45 13.03 -4.42
CA VAL A 76 -4.28 14.15 -4.00
C VAL A 76 -4.91 14.86 -5.19
N ASN A 77 -4.11 15.28 -6.18
CA ASN A 77 -4.60 16.17 -7.23
C ASN A 77 -5.31 15.41 -8.36
N MET A 78 -4.84 14.20 -8.71
CA MET A 78 -5.41 13.42 -9.81
C MET A 78 -6.47 12.43 -9.33
N ILE A 79 -6.16 11.65 -8.29
CA ILE A 79 -7.04 10.60 -7.78
C ILE A 79 -8.05 11.13 -6.75
N LYS A 80 -7.87 12.37 -6.27
CA LYS A 80 -8.74 13.04 -5.30
C LYS A 80 -8.82 12.33 -3.95
N ILE A 81 -7.71 11.72 -3.51
CA ILE A 81 -7.55 11.25 -2.13
C ILE A 81 -7.37 12.47 -1.23
N LYS A 82 -8.16 12.56 -0.17
CA LYS A 82 -8.04 13.64 0.82
C LYS A 82 -6.67 13.59 1.50
N GLU A 83 -6.06 14.75 1.72
CA GLU A 83 -4.75 14.86 2.38
C GLU A 83 -4.75 14.19 3.75
N THR A 84 -5.82 14.37 4.53
CA THR A 84 -6.01 13.72 5.83
C THR A 84 -5.94 12.20 5.75
N LYS A 85 -6.33 11.59 4.62
CA LYS A 85 -6.17 10.15 4.41
C LYS A 85 -4.72 9.79 4.12
N ILE A 86 -3.98 10.58 3.35
CA ILE A 86 -2.54 10.37 3.15
C ILE A 86 -1.78 10.52 4.48
N GLN A 87 -2.12 11.51 5.28
CA GLN A 87 -1.55 11.73 6.62
C GLN A 87 -1.86 10.56 7.58
N ASN A 88 -3.00 9.89 7.40
CA ASN A 88 -3.38 8.70 8.17
C ASN A 88 -2.77 7.40 7.66
N PHE A 89 -2.47 7.32 6.36
CA PHE A 89 -1.88 6.17 5.71
C PHE A 89 -0.62 6.55 4.91
N PRO A 90 0.44 7.06 5.57
CA PRO A 90 1.60 7.59 4.86
C PRO A 90 2.35 6.52 4.05
N GLN A 91 2.17 5.23 4.38
CA GLN A 91 2.64 4.12 3.55
C GLN A 91 2.06 4.11 2.12
N LEU A 92 0.97 4.83 1.83
CA LEU A 92 0.50 5.04 0.45
C LEU A 92 1.54 5.77 -0.41
N LEU A 93 2.41 6.57 0.20
CA LEU A 93 3.48 7.27 -0.49
C LEU A 93 4.66 6.35 -0.82
N SER A 94 4.76 5.20 -0.16
CA SER A 94 5.80 4.20 -0.41
C SER A 94 5.41 3.22 -1.53
N GLU A 95 4.12 3.03 -1.80
CA GLU A 95 3.68 2.12 -2.86
C GLU A 95 3.74 2.78 -4.25
N ASN A 96 3.69 1.95 -5.30
CA ASN A 96 3.44 2.48 -6.64
C ASN A 96 2.00 3.03 -6.67
N PRO A 97 1.78 4.33 -6.90
CA PRO A 97 0.44 4.90 -6.93
C PRO A 97 -0.49 4.29 -7.99
N ASP A 98 0.04 3.70 -9.07
CA ASP A 98 -0.80 3.01 -10.04
C ASP A 98 -1.30 1.65 -9.52
N SER A 99 -0.53 1.01 -8.61
CA SER A 99 -1.01 -0.16 -7.86
C SER A 99 -2.20 0.20 -6.97
N PHE A 100 -2.13 1.34 -6.27
CA PHE A 100 -3.24 1.87 -5.48
C PHE A 100 -4.48 2.09 -6.34
N VAL A 101 -4.31 2.72 -7.50
CA VAL A 101 -5.43 3.00 -8.40
C VAL A 101 -6.04 1.72 -8.98
N LYS A 102 -5.21 0.74 -9.34
CA LYS A 102 -5.70 -0.58 -9.80
C LYS A 102 -6.52 -1.29 -8.74
N LYS A 103 -6.07 -1.24 -7.47
CA LYS A 103 -6.78 -1.74 -6.29
C LYS A 103 -8.16 -1.10 -6.15
N MET A 104 -8.23 0.23 -6.25
CA MET A 104 -9.49 0.95 -6.17
C MET A 104 -10.43 0.65 -7.35
N ARG A 105 -9.89 0.40 -8.55
CA ARG A 105 -10.68 -0.05 -9.71
C ARG A 105 -11.26 -1.46 -9.52
N ILE A 106 -10.49 -2.37 -8.96
CA ILE A 106 -10.98 -3.73 -8.63
C ILE A 106 -12.10 -3.63 -7.60
N LEU A 107 -11.92 -2.80 -6.57
CA LEU A 107 -13.00 -2.54 -5.61
C LEU A 107 -14.26 -2.00 -6.31
N LYS A 108 -14.12 -0.97 -7.16
CA LYS A 108 -15.25 -0.37 -7.90
C LYS A 108 -15.98 -1.38 -8.78
N LEU A 109 -15.25 -2.08 -9.66
CA LEU A 109 -15.84 -2.87 -10.74
C LEU A 109 -16.14 -4.30 -10.28
N ASP A 110 -15.16 -4.95 -9.68
CA ASP A 110 -15.22 -6.39 -9.41
C ASP A 110 -15.88 -6.70 -8.07
N ILE A 111 -15.69 -5.86 -7.05
CA ILE A 111 -16.24 -6.09 -5.72
C ILE A 111 -17.62 -5.45 -5.56
N LEU A 112 -17.74 -4.15 -5.88
CA LEU A 112 -18.99 -3.40 -5.72
C LEU A 112 -19.95 -3.57 -6.92
N GLY A 113 -19.48 -4.10 -8.04
CA GLY A 113 -20.30 -4.28 -9.24
C GLY A 113 -20.72 -2.96 -9.91
N LEU A 114 -20.03 -1.85 -9.63
CA LEU A 114 -20.37 -0.55 -10.20
C LEU A 114 -19.96 -0.49 -11.67
N LYS A 115 -20.72 0.27 -12.47
CA LYS A 115 -20.38 0.50 -13.87
C LYS A 115 -19.15 1.41 -13.96
N ARG A 116 -18.39 1.32 -15.07
CA ARG A 116 -17.18 2.14 -15.30
C ARG A 116 -17.44 3.65 -15.16
N LYS A 117 -18.59 4.11 -15.66
CA LYS A 117 -19.02 5.52 -15.64
C LYS A 117 -19.66 5.94 -14.31
N SER A 118 -19.98 5.01 -13.42
CA SER A 118 -20.56 5.33 -12.12
C SER A 118 -19.58 6.12 -11.28
N GLU A 119 -20.13 7.04 -10.50
CA GLU A 119 -19.37 7.76 -9.48
C GLU A 119 -18.75 6.77 -8.50
N PHE A 120 -17.50 7.00 -8.15
CA PHE A 120 -16.79 6.21 -7.16
C PHE A 120 -15.86 7.11 -6.37
N ASN A 121 -16.12 7.25 -5.07
CA ASN A 121 -15.30 8.03 -4.17
C ASN A 121 -14.38 7.10 -3.36
N PRO A 122 -13.08 6.98 -3.70
CA PRO A 122 -12.16 6.10 -2.97
C PRO A 122 -12.02 6.46 -1.48
N ASN A 123 -12.27 7.71 -1.09
CA ASN A 123 -12.16 8.14 0.30
C ASN A 123 -13.18 7.48 1.24
N LYS A 124 -14.29 6.94 0.71
CA LYS A 124 -15.29 6.16 1.47
C LYS A 124 -14.80 4.74 1.80
N TYR A 125 -13.69 4.32 1.20
CA TYR A 125 -13.21 2.95 1.22
C TYR A 125 -11.77 2.83 1.76
N GLU A 126 -11.40 3.71 2.69
CA GLU A 126 -10.05 3.74 3.29
C GLU A 126 -9.63 2.39 3.91
N MET A 127 -10.62 1.61 4.34
CA MET A 127 -10.44 0.25 4.83
C MET A 127 -9.70 -0.69 3.87
N PHE A 128 -9.69 -0.36 2.57
CA PHE A 128 -9.05 -1.14 1.52
C PHE A 128 -7.75 -0.51 1.01
N PHE A 129 -7.31 0.62 1.55
CA PHE A 129 -6.12 1.32 1.07
C PHE A 129 -4.86 0.46 1.12
N LEU A 130 -4.77 -0.43 2.10
CA LEU A 130 -3.60 -1.30 2.30
C LEU A 130 -3.83 -2.75 1.83
N SER A 131 -5.04 -3.08 1.37
CA SER A 131 -5.34 -4.43 0.89
C SER A 131 -4.68 -4.66 -0.46
N SER A 132 -4.08 -5.84 -0.67
CA SER A 132 -3.56 -6.15 -2.00
C SER A 132 -4.72 -6.45 -2.97
N PRO A 133 -4.62 -6.05 -4.26
CA PRO A 133 -5.55 -6.46 -5.30
C PRO A 133 -5.81 -7.97 -5.33
N ALA A 134 -4.75 -8.76 -5.16
CA ALA A 134 -4.82 -10.21 -5.15
C ALA A 134 -5.66 -10.75 -3.98
N THR A 135 -5.47 -10.17 -2.78
CA THR A 135 -6.24 -10.57 -1.59
C THR A 135 -7.72 -10.24 -1.74
N LEU A 136 -8.07 -9.09 -2.31
CA LEU A 136 -9.47 -8.71 -2.53
C LEU A 136 -10.16 -9.69 -3.50
N MET A 137 -9.51 -10.01 -4.61
CA MET A 137 -10.03 -10.97 -5.59
C MET A 137 -10.16 -12.37 -5.01
N ALA A 138 -9.12 -12.87 -4.32
CA ALA A 138 -9.16 -14.20 -3.72
C ALA A 138 -10.27 -14.32 -2.66
N LYS A 139 -10.48 -13.30 -1.82
CA LYS A 139 -11.55 -13.30 -0.82
C LYS A 139 -12.94 -13.19 -1.45
N LYS A 140 -13.09 -12.40 -2.51
CA LYS A 140 -14.32 -12.36 -3.30
C LYS A 140 -14.67 -13.75 -3.83
N ASP A 141 -13.71 -14.41 -4.47
CA ASP A 141 -13.96 -15.70 -5.10
C ASP A 141 -14.20 -16.80 -4.06
N TYR A 142 -13.53 -16.75 -2.91
CA TYR A 142 -13.85 -17.59 -1.75
C TYR A 142 -15.29 -17.36 -1.26
N CYS A 143 -15.71 -16.10 -1.07
CA CYS A 143 -17.06 -15.80 -0.64
C CYS A 143 -18.11 -16.26 -1.65
N ASN A 144 -17.85 -16.09 -2.96
CA ASN A 144 -18.73 -16.58 -4.00
C ASN A 144 -18.87 -18.11 -3.97
N PHE A 145 -17.74 -18.82 -3.87
CA PHE A 145 -17.71 -20.28 -3.85
C PHE A 145 -18.52 -20.86 -2.68
N TYR A 146 -18.36 -20.29 -1.49
CA TYR A 146 -19.08 -20.72 -0.28
C TYR A 146 -20.40 -19.97 -0.04
N LYS A 147 -20.89 -19.21 -1.02
CA LYS A 147 -22.15 -18.44 -0.94
C LYS A 147 -22.24 -17.51 0.29
N ILE A 148 -21.12 -16.95 0.73
CA ILE A 148 -21.05 -15.96 1.82
C ILE A 148 -21.45 -14.60 1.23
N ASP A 149 -22.57 -14.02 1.68
CA ASP A 149 -22.94 -12.67 1.27
C ASP A 149 -21.98 -11.63 1.86
N PHE A 150 -21.25 -10.96 0.97
CA PHE A 150 -20.33 -9.87 1.32
C PHE A 150 -20.78 -8.51 0.78
N ARG A 151 -21.86 -8.44 -0.03
CA ARG A 151 -22.23 -7.20 -0.73
C ARG A 151 -22.62 -6.09 0.24
N ASN A 152 -23.31 -6.46 1.32
CA ASN A 152 -23.68 -5.56 2.41
C ASN A 152 -22.65 -5.53 3.56
N HIS A 153 -21.61 -6.36 3.48
CA HIS A 153 -20.65 -6.60 4.56
C HIS A 153 -19.20 -6.58 4.06
N LEU A 154 -18.80 -5.50 3.38
CA LEU A 154 -17.45 -5.35 2.84
C LEU A 154 -16.34 -5.49 3.91
N THR A 155 -16.67 -5.28 5.19
CA THR A 155 -15.77 -5.51 6.34
C THR A 155 -15.24 -6.94 6.42
N LEU A 156 -15.93 -7.92 5.82
CA LEU A 156 -15.44 -9.30 5.69
C LEU A 156 -14.06 -9.37 5.02
N PHE A 157 -13.80 -8.48 4.07
CA PHE A 157 -12.51 -8.48 3.36
C PHE A 157 -11.35 -7.93 4.20
N LYS A 158 -11.63 -7.27 5.34
CA LYS A 158 -10.60 -6.93 6.34
C LYS A 158 -10.23 -8.08 7.25
N HIS A 159 -11.09 -9.08 7.41
CA HIS A 159 -10.83 -10.20 8.31
C HIS A 159 -9.61 -11.00 7.85
N THR A 160 -8.88 -11.59 8.81
CA THR A 160 -7.87 -12.60 8.47
C THR A 160 -8.52 -13.77 7.74
N TRP A 161 -7.74 -14.53 6.98
CA TRP A 161 -8.24 -15.73 6.32
C TRP A 161 -8.88 -16.70 7.32
N GLY A 162 -8.28 -16.90 8.50
CA GLY A 162 -8.87 -17.70 9.58
C GLY A 162 -10.27 -17.24 9.99
N ARG A 163 -10.45 -15.94 10.25
CA ARG A 163 -11.77 -15.41 10.63
C ARG A 163 -12.79 -15.49 9.50
N LEU A 164 -12.38 -15.36 8.25
CA LEU A 164 -13.28 -15.52 7.10
C LEU A 164 -13.67 -16.99 6.90
N MET A 165 -12.69 -17.89 6.89
CA MET A 165 -12.89 -19.33 6.64
C MET A 165 -13.66 -20.02 7.76
N ARG A 166 -13.53 -19.56 9.01
CA ARG A 166 -14.34 -20.03 10.13
C ARG A 166 -15.83 -19.72 10.05
N LYS A 167 -16.26 -18.95 9.05
CA LYS A 167 -17.69 -18.82 8.71
C LYS A 167 -18.23 -20.06 8.00
N VAL A 168 -17.35 -20.84 7.38
CA VAL A 168 -17.66 -22.09 6.68
C VAL A 168 -17.31 -23.27 7.58
N ASP A 169 -16.09 -23.28 8.10
CA ASP A 169 -15.57 -24.36 8.94
C ASP A 169 -15.03 -23.82 10.27
N LYS A 170 -15.82 -24.00 11.34
CA LYS A 170 -15.50 -23.48 12.67
C LYS A 170 -14.28 -24.16 13.31
N THR A 171 -13.90 -25.36 12.88
CA THR A 171 -12.80 -26.13 13.50
C THR A 171 -11.45 -25.79 12.89
N LEU A 172 -11.43 -25.06 11.76
CA LEU A 172 -10.21 -24.73 11.03
C LEU A 172 -9.21 -23.94 11.88
N SER A 173 -7.99 -24.48 11.99
CA SER A 173 -6.92 -23.84 12.73
C SER A 173 -6.40 -22.59 12.01
N ASP A 174 -5.80 -21.67 12.78
CA ASP A 174 -5.20 -20.46 12.20
C ASP A 174 -4.03 -20.77 11.25
N LYS A 175 -3.30 -21.87 11.48
CA LYS A 175 -2.17 -22.28 10.63
C LYS A 175 -2.67 -22.76 9.27
N GLU A 176 -3.66 -23.64 9.26
CA GLU A 176 -4.27 -24.17 8.03
C GLU A 176 -4.94 -23.04 7.24
N ALA A 177 -5.70 -22.18 7.91
CA ALA A 177 -6.36 -21.06 7.25
C ALA A 177 -5.36 -20.07 6.63
N ARG A 178 -4.21 -19.84 7.25
CA ARG A 178 -3.14 -19.01 6.67
C ARG A 178 -2.57 -19.66 5.42
N GLU A 179 -2.32 -20.96 5.44
CA GLU A 179 -1.75 -21.68 4.29
C GLU A 179 -2.72 -21.75 3.12
N LEU A 180 -3.97 -22.15 3.37
CA LEU A 180 -5.05 -22.09 2.38
C LEU A 180 -5.22 -20.69 1.83
N GLY A 181 -5.21 -19.67 2.70
CA GLY A 181 -5.29 -18.28 2.30
C GLY A 181 -4.16 -17.82 1.38
N ARG A 182 -2.92 -18.29 1.61
CA ARG A 182 -1.79 -18.05 0.69
C ARG A 182 -2.01 -18.73 -0.65
N ASN A 183 -2.43 -19.99 -0.64
CA ASN A 183 -2.66 -20.78 -1.85
C ASN A 183 -3.77 -20.15 -2.72
N LEU A 184 -4.85 -19.69 -2.10
CA LEU A 184 -5.93 -18.97 -2.80
C LEU A 184 -5.47 -17.60 -3.34
N THR A 185 -4.57 -16.91 -2.63
CA THR A 185 -4.10 -15.57 -3.04
C THR A 185 -3.02 -15.64 -4.11
N SER A 186 -2.19 -16.69 -4.12
CA SER A 186 -0.98 -16.82 -4.94
C SER A 186 -1.24 -16.67 -6.45
N PRO A 187 -2.25 -17.33 -7.06
CA PRO A 187 -2.52 -17.18 -8.49
C PRO A 187 -2.86 -15.74 -8.90
N TYR A 188 -3.64 -15.01 -8.08
CA TYR A 188 -3.95 -13.61 -8.34
C TYR A 188 -2.73 -12.72 -8.19
N LYS A 189 -1.87 -13.02 -7.21
CA LYS A 189 -0.61 -12.28 -7.02
C LYS A 189 0.32 -12.46 -8.22
N GLN A 190 0.54 -13.68 -8.68
CA GLN A 190 1.37 -13.96 -9.86
C GLN A 190 0.86 -13.23 -11.11
N ARG A 191 -0.46 -13.26 -11.34
CA ARG A 191 -1.10 -12.55 -12.45
C ARG A 191 -0.93 -11.04 -12.33
N TYR A 192 -1.11 -10.51 -11.12
CA TYR A 192 -0.94 -9.09 -10.83
C TYR A 192 0.50 -8.63 -11.05
N ASP A 193 1.48 -9.38 -10.55
CA ASP A 193 2.91 -9.06 -10.68
C ASP A 193 3.34 -9.07 -12.16
N LYS A 194 2.90 -10.07 -12.94
CA LYS A 194 3.12 -10.11 -14.39
C LYS A 194 2.52 -8.89 -15.08
N TRP A 195 1.29 -8.51 -14.73
CA TRP A 195 0.65 -7.31 -15.28
C TRP A 195 1.40 -6.03 -14.91
N MET A 196 1.90 -5.91 -13.66
CA MET A 196 2.64 -4.73 -13.20
C MET A 196 3.97 -4.53 -13.93
N ILE A 197 4.66 -5.62 -14.30
CA ILE A 197 5.89 -5.56 -15.10
C ILE A 197 5.60 -4.93 -16.46
N GLU A 198 4.58 -5.43 -17.15
CA GLU A 198 4.17 -4.92 -18.47
C GLU A 198 3.62 -3.49 -18.37
N TYR A 199 2.84 -3.20 -17.33
CA TYR A 199 2.34 -1.86 -17.04
C TYR A 199 3.48 -0.85 -16.88
N ARG A 200 4.54 -1.18 -16.14
CA ARG A 200 5.67 -0.24 -15.95
C ARG A 200 6.34 0.10 -17.28
N LYS A 201 6.54 -0.89 -18.15
CA LYS A 201 7.11 -0.69 -19.50
C LYS A 201 6.21 0.22 -20.33
N TRP A 202 4.92 -0.10 -20.40
CA TRP A 202 3.98 0.61 -21.26
C TRP A 202 3.60 1.99 -20.71
N GLY A 203 3.34 2.09 -19.42
CA GLY A 203 2.98 3.32 -18.71
C GLY A 203 4.07 4.38 -18.81
N LYS A 204 5.36 3.99 -18.72
CA LYS A 204 6.48 4.91 -18.94
C LYS A 204 6.47 5.46 -20.38
N LYS A 205 6.34 4.59 -21.38
CA LYS A 205 6.23 5.00 -22.79
C LYS A 205 5.00 5.87 -23.06
N PHE A 206 3.87 5.58 -22.43
CA PHE A 206 2.66 6.38 -22.55
C PHE A 206 2.85 7.78 -21.95
N ALA A 207 3.40 7.86 -20.74
CA ALA A 207 3.64 9.12 -20.06
C ALA A 207 4.59 10.03 -20.83
N LEU A 208 5.68 9.48 -21.38
CA LEU A 208 6.60 10.21 -22.24
C LEU A 208 5.91 10.79 -23.48
N ARG A 209 5.05 10.00 -24.14
CA ARG A 209 4.37 10.43 -25.38
C ARG A 209 3.22 11.42 -25.16
N ARG A 210 2.53 11.33 -24.03
CA ARG A 210 1.26 12.06 -23.79
C ARG A 210 1.38 13.12 -22.69
N GLY A 211 2.53 13.26 -22.05
CA GLY A 211 2.75 14.19 -20.93
C GLY A 211 1.92 13.88 -19.68
N ARG A 212 1.29 12.69 -19.60
CA ARG A 212 0.40 12.33 -18.48
C ARG A 212 0.40 10.83 -18.20
N ARG A 213 0.06 10.47 -16.95
CA ARG A 213 -0.11 9.06 -16.57
C ARG A 213 -1.27 8.40 -17.29
N LEU A 214 -1.18 7.07 -17.39
CA LEU A 214 -2.19 6.26 -18.05
C LEU A 214 -3.52 6.34 -17.31
N VAL A 215 -3.48 6.18 -15.98
CA VAL A 215 -4.68 6.26 -15.18
C VAL A 215 -4.80 7.65 -14.58
N THR A 216 -5.95 8.27 -14.79
CA THR A 216 -6.27 9.60 -14.26
C THR A 216 -7.55 9.59 -13.43
N ARG A 217 -8.29 8.48 -13.40
CA ARG A 217 -9.57 8.30 -12.72
C ARG A 217 -9.77 6.85 -12.28
N VAL A 218 -10.50 6.68 -11.18
CA VAL A 218 -10.89 5.37 -10.63
C VAL A 218 -12.30 4.97 -11.08
#